data_AF-A0A6F9DM00-F1
#
_entry.id   AF-A0A6F9DM00-F1
#
_cell.length_a   1.000
_cell.length_b   1.000
_cell.length_c   1.000
_cell.angle_alpha   90.00
_cell.angle_beta   90.00
_cell.angle_gamma   90.00
#
_symmetry.space_group_name_H-M   'P 1'
#
loop_
_entity.id
_entity.type
_entity.pdbx_description
1 polymer ?
#
loop_
_entity_poly.entity_id
_entity_poly.type
_entity_poly.pdbx_seq_one_letter_code
_entity_poly.pdbx_strand_id
1 'polypeptide(L)'
;MLVLLERKVLGLTQLRKGPNIVGLYGVLQTVVDGVKLLTKEMVLLGGDRFFFFYVSPFLLFCLATWGWFFMPRLGGGDGGGISVIVVLYISSVGVYGVLWARWGSSSVYSLMGGVRAVAQMISYEVVMGLFIILLAYFARSLDWDRLRLYYRGGGMGGAV
;
A
#
# COMPACT_ATOMS: atom_id res chain seq x y z
N MET A 1 -13.82 5.85 -1.18
CA MET A 1 -14.56 5.90 0.10
C MET A 1 -13.65 6.08 1.31
N LEU A 2 -12.50 5.38 1.40
CA LEU A 2 -11.54 5.52 2.51
C LEU A 2 -11.15 6.99 2.80
N VAL A 3 -10.80 7.77 1.76
CA VAL A 3 -10.42 9.19 1.90
C VAL A 3 -11.52 10.05 2.55
N LEU A 4 -12.79 9.76 2.27
CA LEU A 4 -13.90 10.46 2.91
C LEU A 4 -14.03 10.08 4.39
N LEU A 5 -13.88 8.78 4.68
CA LEU A 5 -13.93 8.24 6.04
C LEU A 5 -12.81 8.85 6.89
N GLU A 6 -11.58 8.89 6.38
CA GLU A 6 -10.44 9.54 7.03
C GLU A 6 -10.76 10.99 7.39
N ARG A 7 -11.23 11.80 6.43
CA ARG A 7 -11.60 13.21 6.68
C ARG A 7 -12.74 13.37 7.69
N LYS A 8 -13.70 12.44 7.71
CA LYS A 8 -14.78 12.46 8.70
C LYS A 8 -14.30 12.06 10.09
N VAL A 9 -13.50 11.01 10.21
CA VAL A 9 -12.92 10.57 11.51
C VAL A 9 -12.03 11.66 12.09
N LEU A 10 -11.13 12.25 11.30
CA LEU A 10 -10.28 13.36 11.74
C LEU A 10 -11.08 14.63 12.07
N GLY A 11 -12.20 14.87 11.37
CA GLY A 11 -13.11 15.95 11.72
C GLY A 11 -13.74 15.71 13.10
N LEU A 12 -14.28 14.51 13.32
CA LEU A 12 -14.93 14.13 14.57
C LEU A 12 -13.99 14.20 15.77
N THR A 13 -12.73 13.74 15.65
CA THR A 13 -11.74 13.84 16.74
C THR A 13 -11.35 15.28 17.06
N GLN A 14 -11.40 16.17 16.07
CA GLN A 14 -11.11 17.59 16.20
C GLN A 14 -12.37 18.44 16.53
N LEU A 15 -13.51 17.81 16.85
CA LEU A 15 -14.80 18.49 17.08
C LEU A 15 -15.24 19.41 15.92
N ARG A 16 -14.82 19.12 14.69
CA ARG A 16 -15.26 19.82 13.48
C ARG A 16 -16.02 18.88 12.54
N LYS A 17 -16.98 19.42 11.80
CA LYS A 17 -17.68 18.62 10.78
C LYS A 17 -16.73 18.36 9.61
N GLY A 18 -16.65 17.10 9.19
CA GLY A 18 -15.98 16.70 7.96
C GLY A 18 -16.72 17.22 6.70
N PRO A 19 -16.24 16.87 5.50
CA PRO A 19 -16.83 17.35 4.25
C PRO A 19 -18.32 17.01 4.16
N ASN A 20 -19.17 18.03 4.03
CA ASN A 20 -20.63 17.89 4.00
C ASN A 20 -21.31 18.58 2.79
N ILE A 21 -20.53 19.26 1.95
CA ILE A 21 -21.07 20.17 0.91
C ILE A 21 -21.18 19.46 -0.45
N VAL A 22 -20.21 18.61 -0.82
CA VAL A 22 -20.14 18.01 -2.15
C VAL A 22 -21.01 16.75 -2.24
N GLY A 23 -22.23 16.91 -2.77
CA GLY A 23 -23.23 15.85 -2.89
C GLY A 23 -23.90 15.47 -1.57
N LEU A 24 -24.69 14.39 -1.56
CA LEU A 24 -25.37 13.91 -0.36
C LEU A 24 -24.34 13.50 0.72
N TYR A 25 -24.32 14.19 1.86
CA TYR A 25 -23.37 14.00 2.97
C TYR A 25 -21.88 13.96 2.57
N GLY A 26 -21.49 14.66 1.51
CA GLY A 26 -20.09 14.74 1.07
C GLY A 26 -19.56 13.52 0.32
N VAL A 27 -20.41 12.57 -0.10
CA VAL A 27 -19.98 11.32 -0.75
C VAL A 27 -19.20 11.56 -2.04
N LEU A 28 -19.57 12.59 -2.80
CA LEU A 28 -18.93 12.91 -4.08
C LEU A 28 -17.57 13.60 -3.94
N GLN A 29 -17.14 13.97 -2.72
CA GLN A 29 -15.87 14.67 -2.51
C GLN A 29 -14.66 13.95 -3.13
N THR A 30 -14.60 12.61 -3.00
CA THR A 30 -13.46 11.85 -3.50
C THR A 30 -13.39 11.81 -5.02
N VAL A 31 -14.54 11.89 -5.70
CA VAL A 31 -14.60 11.95 -7.16
C VAL A 31 -14.16 13.34 -7.63
N VAL A 32 -14.65 14.41 -6.97
CA VAL A 32 -14.28 15.79 -7.30
C VAL A 32 -12.80 16.06 -7.09
N ASP A 33 -12.21 15.59 -6.00
CA ASP A 33 -10.76 15.72 -5.76
C ASP A 33 -9.95 14.99 -6.84
N GLY A 34 -10.43 13.83 -7.32
CA GLY A 34 -9.82 13.10 -8.43
C GLY A 34 -9.89 13.84 -9.76
N VAL A 35 -11.08 14.34 -10.14
CA VAL A 35 -11.26 15.14 -11.36
C VAL A 35 -10.38 16.39 -11.33
N LYS A 36 -10.30 17.06 -10.18
CA LYS A 36 -9.44 18.24 -9.98
C LYS A 36 -7.97 17.94 -10.25
N LEU A 37 -7.47 16.78 -9.82
CA LEU A 37 -6.07 16.38 -10.07
C LEU A 37 -5.83 16.06 -11.54
N LEU A 38 -6.79 15.44 -12.23
CA LEU A 38 -6.68 15.13 -13.66
C LEU A 38 -6.71 16.37 -14.56
N THR A 39 -7.45 17.41 -14.17
CA THR A 39 -7.50 18.68 -14.91
C THR A 39 -6.34 19.61 -14.60
N LYS A 40 -5.51 19.29 -13.61
CA LYS A 40 -4.40 20.15 -13.20
C LYS A 40 -3.24 20.03 -14.19
N GLU A 41 -2.60 21.16 -14.49
CA GLU A 41 -1.43 21.18 -15.35
C GLU A 41 -0.31 20.25 -14.82
N MET A 42 0.26 19.47 -15.73
CA MET A 42 1.38 18.57 -15.45
C MET A 42 2.66 19.41 -15.34
N VAL A 43 3.35 19.32 -14.20
CA VAL A 43 4.66 19.95 -14.05
C VAL A 43 5.70 19.11 -14.79
N LEU A 44 6.12 19.60 -15.96
CA LEU A 44 7.19 18.98 -16.74
C LEU A 44 8.54 19.35 -16.11
N LEU A 45 9.31 18.35 -15.69
CA LEU A 45 10.72 18.56 -15.33
C LEU A 45 11.56 18.59 -16.61
N GLY A 46 12.44 19.58 -16.73
CA GLY A 46 13.45 19.60 -17.79
C GLY A 46 14.62 18.67 -17.43
N GLY A 47 14.98 17.74 -18.32
CA GLY A 47 16.19 16.92 -18.23
C GLY A 47 15.96 15.40 -18.34
N ASP A 48 17.06 14.63 -18.43
CA ASP A 48 17.06 13.17 -18.65
C ASP A 48 16.38 12.36 -17.54
N ARG A 49 16.21 12.94 -16.34
CA ARG A 49 15.59 12.27 -15.19
C ARG A 49 14.06 12.28 -15.22
N PHE A 50 13.47 12.86 -16.26
CA PHE A 50 12.03 12.86 -16.52
C PHE A 50 11.45 11.44 -16.47
N PHE A 51 12.11 10.48 -17.13
CA PHE A 51 11.63 9.11 -17.20
C PHE A 51 11.42 8.49 -15.81
N PHE A 52 12.40 8.64 -14.91
CA PHE A 52 12.30 8.10 -13.54
C PHE A 52 11.19 8.76 -12.71
N PHE A 53 10.94 10.05 -12.92
CA PHE A 53 9.90 10.78 -12.18
C PHE A 53 8.48 10.36 -12.57
N TYR A 54 8.23 10.10 -13.87
CA TYR A 54 6.91 9.69 -14.36
C TYR A 54 6.66 8.19 -14.26
N VAL A 55 7.67 7.35 -14.49
CA VAL A 55 7.52 5.88 -14.42
C VAL A 55 7.39 5.39 -12.98
N SER A 56 8.07 6.03 -12.02
CA SER A 56 8.01 5.63 -10.62
C SER A 56 6.57 5.52 -10.04
N PRO A 57 5.71 6.55 -10.11
CA PRO A 57 4.36 6.47 -9.56
C PRO A 57 3.50 5.42 -10.29
N PHE A 58 3.72 5.21 -11.59
CA PHE A 58 3.06 4.14 -12.34
C PHE A 58 3.50 2.75 -11.86
N LEU A 59 4.80 2.55 -11.66
CA LEU A 59 5.35 1.30 -11.13
C LEU A 59 4.82 0.99 -9.73
N LEU A 60 4.75 1.98 -8.85
CA LEU A 60 4.13 1.82 -7.52
C LEU A 60 2.66 1.40 -7.59
N PHE A 61 1.91 2.00 -8.52
CA PHE A 61 0.51 1.64 -8.74
C PHE A 61 0.36 0.19 -9.24
N CYS A 62 1.20 -0.25 -10.18
CA CYS A 62 1.22 -1.64 -10.64
C CYS A 62 1.57 -2.62 -9.52
N LEU A 63 2.58 -2.33 -8.70
CA LEU A 63 2.95 -3.17 -7.55
C LEU A 63 1.81 -3.28 -6.53
N ALA A 64 1.13 -2.15 -6.23
CA ALA A 64 0.02 -2.15 -5.28
C ALA A 64 -1.17 -2.99 -5.77
N THR A 65 -1.50 -2.93 -7.05
CA THR A 65 -2.59 -3.74 -7.63
C THR A 65 -2.21 -5.22 -7.73
N TRP A 66 -0.94 -5.55 -8.01
CA TRP A 66 -0.44 -6.92 -7.95
C TRP A 66 -0.50 -7.52 -6.54
N GLY A 67 -0.15 -6.75 -5.51
CA GLY A 67 -0.23 -7.22 -4.11
C GLY A 67 -1.64 -7.68 -3.71
N TRP A 68 -2.68 -7.02 -4.23
CA TRP A 68 -4.07 -7.39 -3.99
C TRP A 68 -4.46 -8.76 -4.58
N PHE A 69 -3.80 -9.20 -5.65
CA PHE A 69 -4.11 -10.50 -6.27
C PHE A 69 -3.80 -11.68 -5.35
N PHE A 70 -2.74 -11.55 -4.53
CA PHE A 70 -2.24 -12.58 -3.63
C PHE A 70 -2.90 -12.59 -2.25
N MET A 71 -3.77 -11.62 -1.95
CA MET A 71 -4.51 -11.61 -0.69
C MET A 71 -5.61 -12.68 -0.65
N PRO A 72 -5.88 -13.28 0.52
CA PRO A 72 -6.86 -14.35 0.67
C PRO A 72 -8.27 -13.84 0.33
N ARG A 73 -8.99 -14.58 -0.52
CA ARG A 73 -10.35 -14.21 -0.94
C ARG A 73 -11.37 -14.77 0.03
N LEU A 74 -12.50 -14.06 0.20
CA LEU A 74 -13.55 -14.47 1.13
C LEU A 74 -14.17 -15.84 0.79
N GLY A 75 -14.17 -16.23 -0.49
CA GLY A 75 -14.73 -17.50 -0.98
C GLY A 75 -13.80 -18.72 -0.94
N GLY A 76 -12.55 -18.57 -0.47
CA GLY A 76 -11.53 -19.60 -0.58
C GLY A 76 -11.04 -19.76 -2.02
N GLY A 77 -9.74 -19.77 -2.20
CA GLY A 77 -9.15 -20.02 -3.50
C GLY A 77 -7.66 -20.20 -3.32
N ASP A 78 -7.12 -21.30 -3.84
CA ASP A 78 -5.74 -21.71 -3.59
C ASP A 78 -4.77 -20.58 -4.01
N GLY A 79 -4.41 -19.75 -3.03
CA GLY A 79 -3.50 -18.63 -3.16
C GLY A 79 -2.12 -19.23 -3.21
N GLY A 80 -1.78 -19.81 -4.36
CA GLY A 80 -0.81 -20.89 -4.51
C GLY A 80 0.40 -20.82 -3.58
N GLY A 81 0.75 -21.98 -3.03
CA GLY A 81 1.83 -22.42 -2.10
C GLY A 81 2.73 -21.44 -1.32
N ILE A 82 2.97 -20.24 -1.85
CA ILE A 82 4.05 -19.30 -1.52
C ILE A 82 3.47 -17.87 -1.38
N SER A 83 2.15 -17.71 -1.32
CA SER A 83 1.49 -16.40 -1.37
C SER A 83 1.92 -15.41 -0.28
N VAL A 84 2.31 -15.89 0.91
CA VAL A 84 2.87 -15.05 1.99
C VAL A 84 4.20 -14.42 1.58
N ILE A 85 5.11 -15.21 1.01
CA ILE A 85 6.44 -14.73 0.58
C ILE A 85 6.32 -13.77 -0.60
N VAL A 86 5.38 -14.04 -1.52
CA VAL A 86 5.15 -13.16 -2.68
C VAL A 86 4.71 -11.76 -2.25
N VAL A 87 3.84 -11.66 -1.23
CA VAL A 87 3.43 -10.35 -0.69
C VAL A 87 4.61 -9.59 -0.07
N LEU A 88 5.47 -10.28 0.69
CA LEU A 88 6.70 -9.68 1.23
C LEU A 88 7.67 -9.24 0.13
N TYR A 89 7.78 -10.02 -0.95
CA TYR A 89 8.62 -9.65 -2.09
C TYR A 89 8.10 -8.38 -2.78
N ILE A 90 6.79 -8.30 -3.03
CA ILE A 90 6.18 -7.13 -3.69
C ILE A 90 6.37 -5.87 -2.84
N SER A 91 6.25 -5.96 -1.51
CA SER A 91 6.50 -4.81 -0.64
C SER A 91 7.94 -4.31 -0.74
N SER A 92 8.91 -5.22 -0.82
CA SER A 92 10.34 -4.87 -0.84
C SER A 92 10.72 -4.19 -2.16
N VAL A 93 10.12 -4.64 -3.27
CA VAL A 93 10.31 -3.99 -4.57
C VAL A 93 9.72 -2.58 -4.59
N GLY A 94 8.65 -2.32 -3.83
CA GLY A 94 7.99 -1.01 -3.73
C GLY A 94 8.90 0.12 -3.23
N VAL A 95 9.86 -0.20 -2.34
CA VAL A 95 10.82 0.76 -1.78
C VAL A 95 11.69 1.38 -2.88
N TYR A 96 12.12 0.59 -3.87
CA TYR A 96 12.93 1.07 -4.99
C TYR A 96 12.18 2.08 -5.86
N GLY A 97 10.88 1.86 -6.07
CA GLY A 97 10.07 2.79 -6.82
C GLY A 97 10.01 4.17 -6.13
N VAL A 98 9.91 4.21 -4.79
CA VAL A 98 9.96 5.49 -4.03
C VAL A 98 11.32 6.18 -4.20
N LEU A 99 12.42 5.42 -4.16
CA LEU A 99 13.75 5.99 -4.36
C LEU A 99 13.89 6.62 -5.77
N TRP A 100 13.38 5.94 -6.80
CA TRP A 100 13.40 6.44 -8.18
C TRP A 100 12.62 7.74 -8.36
N ALA A 101 11.42 7.87 -7.77
CA ALA A 101 10.65 9.12 -7.83
C ALA A 101 11.44 10.29 -7.23
N ARG A 102 12.10 10.06 -6.08
CA ARG A 102 12.77 11.11 -5.32
C ARG A 102 14.08 11.55 -5.97
N TRP A 103 14.81 10.61 -6.57
CA TRP A 103 15.99 10.92 -7.38
C TRP A 103 15.64 11.63 -8.69
N GLY A 104 14.50 11.27 -9.30
CA GLY A 104 13.98 11.89 -10.53
C GLY A 104 13.74 13.41 -10.42
N SER A 105 13.36 13.90 -9.23
CA SER A 105 13.04 15.32 -8.99
C SER A 105 14.26 16.28 -8.95
N SER A 106 15.48 15.74 -9.01
CA SER A 106 16.76 16.49 -9.11
C SER A 106 17.04 17.62 -8.11
N SER A 107 16.25 17.79 -7.03
CA SER A 107 16.51 18.76 -5.97
C SER A 107 17.10 18.11 -4.72
N VAL A 108 18.03 18.80 -4.06
CA VAL A 108 18.69 18.31 -2.85
C VAL A 108 17.69 18.04 -1.72
N TYR A 109 16.65 18.87 -1.60
CA TYR A 109 15.59 18.70 -0.60
C TYR A 109 14.71 17.47 -0.86
N SER A 110 14.34 17.21 -2.13
CA SER A 110 13.61 15.99 -2.49
C SER A 110 14.43 14.74 -2.20
N LEU A 111 15.74 14.77 -2.50
CA LEU A 111 16.63 13.64 -2.28
C LEU A 111 16.81 13.36 -0.78
N MET A 112 17.10 14.38 0.05
CA MET A 112 17.22 14.21 1.50
C MET A 112 15.94 13.68 2.15
N GLY A 113 14.77 14.20 1.73
CA GLY A 113 13.48 13.68 2.19
C GLY A 113 13.22 12.25 1.73
N GLY A 114 13.63 11.91 0.50
CA GLY A 114 13.52 10.57 -0.07
C GLY A 114 14.33 9.52 0.68
N VAL A 115 15.60 9.81 0.98
CA VAL A 115 16.47 8.88 1.73
C VAL A 115 15.92 8.62 3.14
N ARG A 116 15.38 9.64 3.81
CA ARG A 116 14.73 9.47 5.13
C ARG A 116 13.50 8.55 5.04
N ALA A 117 12.64 8.75 4.04
CA ALA A 117 11.47 7.90 3.85
C ALA A 117 11.87 6.45 3.53
N VAL A 118 12.91 6.24 2.69
CA VAL A 118 13.41 4.91 2.36
C VAL A 118 13.99 4.21 3.59
N ALA A 119 14.81 4.90 4.40
CA ALA A 119 15.34 4.34 5.64
C ALA A 119 14.21 3.91 6.59
N GLN A 120 13.17 4.73 6.70
CA GLN A 120 11.98 4.40 7.49
C GLN A 120 11.27 3.14 6.95
N MET A 121 11.00 3.07 5.64
CA MET A 121 10.29 1.93 5.05
C MET A 121 11.05 0.62 5.24
N ILE A 122 12.36 0.59 4.96
CA ILE A 122 13.19 -0.60 5.16
C ILE A 122 13.16 -1.04 6.62
N SER A 123 13.21 -0.10 7.57
CA SER A 123 13.20 -0.42 9.00
C SER A 123 11.90 -1.10 9.43
N TYR A 124 10.74 -0.62 8.96
CA TYR A 124 9.46 -1.25 9.27
C TYR A 124 9.23 -2.56 8.51
N GLU A 125 9.78 -2.67 7.31
CA GLU A 125 9.63 -3.86 6.48
C GLU A 125 10.37 -5.07 7.07
N VAL A 126 11.58 -4.88 7.59
CA VAL A 126 12.34 -5.95 8.25
C VAL A 126 11.57 -6.47 9.47
N VAL A 127 11.04 -5.58 10.31
CA VAL A 127 10.29 -5.97 11.52
C VAL A 127 9.01 -6.71 11.14
N MET A 128 8.21 -6.16 10.21
CA MET A 128 6.98 -6.80 9.74
C MET A 128 7.24 -8.15 9.06
N GLY A 129 8.29 -8.25 8.23
CA GLY A 129 8.69 -9.49 7.57
C GLY A 129 9.05 -10.59 8.57
N LEU A 130 9.81 -10.26 9.62
CA LEU A 130 10.13 -11.21 10.68
C LEU A 130 8.87 -11.71 11.43
N PHE A 131 7.93 -10.81 11.74
CA PHE A 131 6.66 -11.20 12.38
C PHE A 131 5.83 -12.15 11.51
N ILE A 132 5.74 -11.86 10.20
CA ILE A 132 4.97 -12.69 9.26
C ILE A 132 5.61 -14.07 9.08
N ILE A 133 6.94 -14.14 8.99
CA ILE A 133 7.68 -15.41 8.88
C ILE A 133 7.49 -16.25 10.15
N LEU A 134 7.58 -15.65 11.33
CA LEU A 134 7.34 -16.35 12.60
C LEU A 134 5.93 -16.94 12.65
N LEU A 135 4.94 -16.18 12.19
CA LEU A 135 3.55 -16.60 12.14
C LEU A 135 3.33 -17.76 11.13
N ALA A 136 3.98 -17.69 9.96
CA ALA A 136 3.97 -18.78 8.98
C ALA A 136 4.66 -20.05 9.49
N TYR A 137 5.72 -19.91 10.28
CA TYR A 137 6.40 -21.03 10.93
C TYR A 137 5.47 -21.79 11.88
N PHE A 138 4.72 -21.09 12.74
CA PHE A 138 3.74 -21.71 13.63
C PHE A 138 2.60 -22.40 12.87
N ALA A 139 2.13 -21.82 11.77
CA ALA A 139 1.09 -22.40 10.92
C ALA A 139 1.61 -23.56 10.03
N ARG A 140 2.94 -23.77 9.96
CA ARG A 140 3.62 -24.73 9.06
C ARG A 140 3.19 -24.60 7.58
N SER A 141 2.78 -23.40 7.17
CA SER A 141 2.28 -23.13 5.82
C SER A 141 2.60 -21.70 5.40
N LEU A 142 2.90 -21.54 4.12
CA LEU A 142 3.22 -20.25 3.48
C LEU A 142 2.04 -19.70 2.66
N ASP A 143 0.86 -20.30 2.80
CA ASP A 143 -0.36 -19.90 2.11
C ASP A 143 -1.26 -19.04 2.99
N TRP A 144 -1.71 -17.89 2.49
CA TRP A 144 -2.62 -17.01 3.23
C TRP A 144 -3.94 -17.69 3.59
N ASP A 145 -4.47 -18.54 2.71
CA ASP A 145 -5.73 -19.24 2.93
C ASP A 145 -5.61 -20.30 4.04
N ARG A 146 -4.53 -21.10 4.02
CA ARG A 146 -4.27 -22.09 5.08
C ARG A 146 -4.00 -21.41 6.41
N LEU A 147 -3.30 -20.28 6.38
CA LEU A 147 -3.04 -19.47 7.55
C LEU A 147 -4.34 -18.92 8.16
N ARG A 148 -5.25 -18.41 7.33
CA ARG A 148 -6.57 -17.95 7.76
C ARG A 148 -7.41 -19.10 8.35
N LEU A 149 -7.36 -20.28 7.73
CA LEU A 149 -8.05 -21.48 8.23
C LEU A 149 -7.50 -21.93 9.58
N TYR A 150 -6.18 -21.88 9.78
CA TYR A 150 -5.55 -22.19 11.08
C TYR A 150 -6.08 -21.28 12.20
N TYR A 151 -6.22 -19.98 11.95
CA TYR A 151 -6.77 -19.05 12.95
C TYR A 151 -8.29 -19.17 13.13
N ARG A 152 -9.04 -19.47 12.06
CA ARG A 152 -10.49 -19.62 12.13
C ARG A 152 -10.92 -20.93 12.78
N GLY A 153 -10.12 -21.98 12.62
CA GLY A 153 -10.35 -23.28 13.24
C GLY A 153 -10.11 -23.30 14.74
N GLY A 154 -9.41 -22.29 15.29
CA GLY A 154 -8.86 -22.35 16.64
C GLY A 154 -7.77 -23.42 16.73
N GLY A 155 -6.66 -23.13 17.39
CA GLY A 155 -5.67 -24.18 17.68
C GLY A 155 -6.37 -25.41 18.28
N MET A 156 -6.12 -26.58 17.68
CA MET A 156 -6.79 -27.88 17.89
C MET A 156 -8.09 -28.11 17.11
N GLY A 157 -7.97 -28.79 15.97
CA GLY A 157 -9.11 -29.36 15.26
C GLY A 157 -8.82 -29.75 13.82
N GLY A 158 -7.88 -30.68 13.61
CA GLY A 158 -7.57 -31.20 12.28
C GLY A 158 -6.18 -31.80 12.19
N ALA A 159 -5.87 -32.73 13.10
CA ALA A 159 -4.89 -33.75 12.79
C ALA A 159 -5.45 -34.58 11.61
N VAL A 160 -4.82 -34.48 10.45
CA VAL A 160 -4.23 -35.54 9.60
C VAL A 160 -3.65 -34.86 8.36
#